data_AF-A0A9E5KDC4-F1
#
_entry.id   AF-A0A9E5KDC4-F1
#
_cell.length_a   1.000
_cell.length_b   1.000
_cell.length_c   1.000
_cell.angle_alpha   90.00
_cell.angle_beta   90.00
_cell.angle_gamma   90.00
#
_symmetry.space_group_name_H-M   'P 1'
#
loop_
_entity.id
_entity.type
_entity.pdbx_description
1 polymer ?
#
loop_
_entity_poly.entity_id
_entity_poly.type
_entity_poly.pdbx_seq_one_letter_code
_entity_poly.pdbx_strand_id
1 'polypeptide(L)'
;MAETDFTIQFRAGTLELRGAPSGLTAHFAAAVKDPRDRSLRCAALHYRSLVAMLHQRKVTHLDLARSYAKISFAAPEGREPFPHQAEAVDAWWRAGGRGVVVLPTGTGKTFMAILAIVRAGRSTLVVAPTLELVTQWKGELGRNLKIKVGAVGGGERDWQEVTVITYDSAHLLIDYWGPRFGMLVFDEAHHLPGATYRHAASGSIAPFRLALTATPERTDGGESLLNYLVGPLVYRREITDLAGEYLAGYTTERIWVELKPEEREEHDKARDAYRAFVSERGIDTSSPSGWRDFITAASRDPEGREAFRAYRDQRRIVQRAEGKMEKLEQLLARHSDERILIFTSDNATVYDLARRFLVPALTHRTKPAERRDLLSAFHSGELPVLATSRVLNEGVDVPAAAIGIVLSGSGTPREHVQRLGRILRRSGDKRARLYELVVRDSGEAAISKRRRDHNAYR
;
A
#
# COMPACT_ATOMS: atom_id res chain seq x y z
N MET A 1 8.12 -22.94 -44.73
CA MET A 1 8.03 -22.82 -43.25
C MET A 1 7.61 -24.17 -42.73
N ALA A 2 8.36 -24.79 -41.82
CA ALA A 2 7.92 -26.05 -41.22
C ALA A 2 6.67 -25.77 -40.37
N GLU A 3 5.53 -26.40 -40.72
CA GLU A 3 4.36 -26.42 -39.86
C GLU A 3 4.74 -27.09 -38.54
N THR A 4 4.54 -26.40 -37.42
CA THR A 4 4.76 -26.95 -36.09
C THR A 4 3.42 -27.10 -35.40
N ASP A 5 3.18 -28.27 -34.83
CA ASP A 5 1.97 -28.53 -34.04
C ASP A 5 2.06 -27.94 -32.63
N PHE A 6 3.23 -27.44 -32.23
CA PHE A 6 3.42 -26.87 -30.90
C PHE A 6 2.87 -25.44 -30.82
N THR A 7 1.77 -25.27 -30.09
CA THR A 7 1.12 -23.98 -29.87
C THR A 7 1.08 -23.60 -28.40
N ILE A 8 1.25 -22.30 -28.13
CA ILE A 8 1.10 -21.69 -26.81
C ILE A 8 -0.18 -20.86 -26.85
N GLN A 9 -1.17 -21.19 -26.03
CA GLN A 9 -2.45 -20.48 -25.97
C GLN A 9 -2.72 -19.96 -24.57
N PHE A 10 -3.28 -18.76 -24.44
CA PHE A 10 -3.75 -18.25 -23.16
C PHE A 10 -5.18 -18.73 -22.88
N ARG A 11 -5.42 -19.29 -21.68
CA ARG A 11 -6.73 -19.79 -21.23
C ARG A 11 -6.91 -19.51 -19.75
N ALA A 12 -7.81 -18.59 -19.40
CA ALA A 12 -8.24 -18.33 -18.02
C ALA A 12 -7.07 -18.21 -17.02
N GLY A 13 -6.13 -17.29 -17.30
CA GLY A 13 -4.97 -17.05 -16.42
C GLY A 13 -3.85 -18.09 -16.52
N THR A 14 -3.98 -19.08 -17.40
CA THR A 14 -2.97 -20.12 -17.65
C THR A 14 -2.52 -20.12 -19.10
N LEU A 15 -1.37 -20.74 -19.37
CA LEU A 15 -0.92 -21.09 -20.70
C LEU A 15 -1.19 -22.56 -20.94
N GLU A 16 -1.84 -22.87 -22.04
CA GLU A 16 -2.04 -24.21 -22.56
C GLU A 16 -1.01 -24.48 -23.66
N LEU A 17 -0.27 -25.58 -23.52
CA LEU A 17 0.86 -25.98 -24.35
C LEU A 17 0.46 -27.22 -25.16
N ARG A 18 -0.15 -27.01 -26.33
CA ARG A 18 -0.67 -28.10 -27.17
C ARG A 18 0.39 -28.52 -28.18
N GLY A 19 0.56 -29.83 -28.42
CA GLY A 19 1.60 -30.33 -29.33
C GLY A 19 3.03 -30.15 -28.81
N ALA A 20 3.19 -29.98 -27.49
CA ALA A 20 4.50 -29.83 -26.86
C ALA A 20 5.40 -31.06 -27.10
N PRO A 21 6.70 -30.85 -27.38
CA PRO A 21 7.64 -31.95 -27.60
C PRO A 21 7.81 -32.82 -26.37
N SER A 22 8.08 -34.11 -26.59
CA SER A 22 8.41 -35.07 -25.54
C SER A 22 9.61 -34.58 -24.72
N GLY A 23 9.45 -34.55 -23.38
CA GLY A 23 10.49 -34.07 -22.47
C GLY A 23 10.45 -32.58 -22.12
N LEU A 24 9.47 -31.80 -22.61
CA LEU A 24 9.33 -30.38 -22.23
C LEU A 24 9.30 -30.16 -20.70
N THR A 25 8.60 -31.01 -19.97
CA THR A 25 8.46 -30.93 -18.51
C THR A 25 9.77 -31.17 -17.76
N ALA A 26 10.73 -31.90 -18.34
CA ALA A 26 12.06 -32.08 -17.77
C ALA A 26 12.91 -30.79 -17.82
N HIS A 27 12.55 -29.87 -18.73
CA HIS A 27 13.25 -28.60 -18.91
C HIS A 27 12.45 -27.40 -18.42
N PHE A 28 11.18 -27.60 -18.09
CA PHE A 28 10.28 -26.56 -17.61
C PHE A 28 9.31 -27.15 -16.59
N ALA A 29 9.80 -27.27 -15.35
CA ALA A 29 9.06 -27.87 -14.24
C ALA A 29 7.76 -27.15 -13.87
N ALA A 30 7.57 -25.91 -14.33
CA ALA A 30 6.33 -25.15 -14.13
C ALA A 30 5.16 -25.66 -14.99
N ALA A 31 5.42 -26.46 -16.04
CA ALA A 31 4.37 -27.10 -16.82
C ALA A 31 3.92 -28.41 -16.16
N VAL A 32 2.61 -28.52 -15.95
CA VAL A 32 1.95 -29.68 -15.34
C VAL A 32 0.88 -30.20 -16.29
N LYS A 33 0.64 -31.51 -16.28
CA LYS A 33 -0.42 -32.12 -17.08
C LYS A 33 -1.77 -31.90 -16.42
N ASP A 34 -2.71 -31.30 -17.12
CA ASP A 34 -4.08 -31.13 -16.64
C ASP A 34 -4.83 -32.46 -16.76
N PRO A 35 -5.38 -33.03 -15.66
CA PRO A 35 -6.05 -34.33 -15.71
C PRO A 35 -7.35 -34.31 -16.51
N ARG A 36 -7.96 -33.14 -16.73
CA ARG A 36 -9.29 -33.00 -17.36
C ARG A 36 -9.23 -33.14 -18.87
N ASP A 37 -8.22 -32.56 -19.50
CA ASP A 37 -8.06 -32.53 -20.96
C ASP A 37 -6.70 -33.08 -21.44
N ARG A 38 -5.85 -33.53 -20.51
CA ARG A 38 -4.50 -34.08 -20.75
C ARG A 38 -3.52 -33.11 -21.41
N SER A 39 -3.87 -31.82 -21.52
CA SER A 39 -2.99 -30.77 -22.03
C SER A 39 -1.89 -30.43 -21.00
N LEU A 40 -0.74 -29.93 -21.46
CA LEU A 40 0.25 -29.34 -20.57
C LEU A 40 -0.13 -27.89 -20.29
N ARG A 41 -0.12 -27.50 -19.01
CA ARG A 41 -0.47 -26.14 -18.57
C ARG A 41 0.52 -25.57 -17.57
N CYS A 42 0.67 -24.26 -17.56
CA CYS A 42 1.36 -23.52 -16.50
C CYS A 42 0.66 -22.19 -16.23
N ALA A 43 0.95 -21.54 -15.10
CA ALA A 43 0.43 -20.19 -14.84
C ALA A 43 0.95 -19.19 -15.89
N ALA A 44 0.12 -18.22 -16.27
CA ALA A 44 0.47 -17.21 -17.26
C ALA A 44 1.72 -16.39 -16.89
N LEU A 45 1.97 -16.22 -15.58
CA LEU A 45 3.23 -15.68 -15.02
C LEU A 45 4.50 -16.24 -15.68
N HIS A 46 4.50 -17.53 -16.04
CA HIS A 46 5.68 -18.19 -16.57
C HIS A 46 5.88 -18.01 -18.07
N TYR A 47 5.04 -17.23 -18.76
CA TYR A 47 5.12 -16.96 -20.19
C TYR A 47 6.52 -16.54 -20.63
N ARG A 48 7.12 -15.54 -19.96
CA ARG A 48 8.46 -15.05 -20.31
C ARG A 48 9.53 -16.13 -20.19
N SER A 49 9.52 -16.89 -19.09
CA SER A 49 10.49 -17.98 -18.88
C SER A 49 10.31 -19.10 -19.89
N LEU A 50 9.06 -19.42 -20.24
CA LEU A 50 8.75 -20.42 -21.26
C LEU A 50 9.30 -19.98 -22.62
N VAL A 51 8.91 -18.80 -23.12
CA VAL A 51 9.33 -18.31 -24.44
C VAL A 51 10.86 -18.14 -24.50
N ALA A 52 11.50 -17.64 -23.44
CA ALA A 52 12.95 -17.52 -23.38
C ALA A 52 13.65 -18.89 -23.48
N MET A 53 13.15 -19.90 -22.76
CA MET A 53 13.68 -21.27 -22.81
C MET A 53 13.51 -21.86 -24.22
N LEU A 54 12.33 -21.69 -24.83
CA LEU A 54 12.06 -22.19 -26.19
C LEU A 54 12.97 -21.54 -27.22
N HIS A 55 13.21 -20.23 -27.14
CA HIS A 55 14.17 -19.54 -28.00
C HIS A 55 15.60 -20.02 -27.80
N GLN A 56 16.05 -20.15 -26.55
CA GLN A 56 17.39 -20.64 -26.23
C GLN A 56 17.65 -22.03 -26.81
N ARG A 57 16.62 -22.88 -26.80
CA ARG A 57 16.67 -24.25 -27.32
C ARG A 57 16.28 -24.37 -28.79
N LYS A 58 15.97 -23.25 -29.46
CA LYS A 58 15.53 -23.20 -30.86
C LYS A 58 14.33 -24.11 -31.16
N VAL A 59 13.39 -24.19 -30.21
CA VAL A 59 12.15 -24.95 -30.37
C VAL A 59 11.14 -24.10 -31.15
N THR A 60 10.81 -24.54 -32.35
CA THR A 60 9.77 -23.92 -33.19
C THR A 60 8.41 -24.07 -32.50
N HIS A 61 7.65 -22.97 -32.42
CA HIS A 61 6.32 -22.93 -31.82
C HIS A 61 5.49 -21.79 -32.42
N LEU A 62 4.18 -21.89 -32.29
CA LEU A 62 3.23 -20.83 -32.61
C LEU A 62 2.72 -20.18 -31.33
N ASP A 63 3.04 -18.90 -31.13
CA ASP A 63 2.56 -18.12 -29.99
C ASP A 63 1.21 -17.46 -30.30
N LEU A 64 0.14 -18.10 -29.81
CA LEU A 64 -1.24 -17.60 -29.88
C LEU A 64 -1.69 -16.95 -28.56
N ALA A 65 -0.83 -16.97 -27.54
CA ALA A 65 -1.13 -16.39 -26.23
C ALA A 65 -0.90 -14.88 -26.23
N ARG A 66 0.11 -14.42 -26.95
CA ARG A 66 0.49 -13.01 -27.00
C ARG A 66 -0.51 -12.16 -27.79
N SER A 67 -1.19 -11.24 -27.09
CA SER A 67 -2.05 -10.21 -27.72
C SER A 67 -1.67 -8.77 -27.36
N TYR A 68 -0.57 -8.56 -26.63
CA TYR A 68 -0.09 -7.23 -26.27
C TYR A 68 0.64 -6.50 -27.40
N ALA A 69 0.44 -5.18 -27.47
CA ALA A 69 1.00 -4.31 -28.49
C ALA A 69 2.41 -3.81 -28.13
N LYS A 70 3.22 -3.52 -29.16
CA LYS A 70 4.39 -2.64 -29.04
C LYS A 70 3.92 -1.21 -29.29
N ILE A 71 4.28 -0.28 -28.41
CA ILE A 71 3.82 1.10 -28.46
C ILE A 71 5.05 2.00 -28.37
N SER A 72 5.12 3.01 -29.23
CA SER A 72 6.08 4.09 -29.11
C SER A 72 5.41 5.24 -28.37
N PHE A 73 5.87 5.50 -27.14
CA PHE A 73 5.40 6.62 -26.34
C PHE A 73 6.32 7.81 -26.56
N ALA A 74 5.75 9.02 -26.64
CA ALA A 74 6.54 10.24 -26.54
C ALA A 74 7.15 10.35 -25.14
N ALA A 75 8.34 10.93 -25.04
CA ALA A 75 8.91 11.29 -23.75
C ALA A 75 8.02 12.34 -23.07
N PRO A 76 7.79 12.27 -21.74
CA PRO A 76 7.05 13.30 -21.04
C PRO A 76 7.73 14.66 -21.20
N GLU A 77 6.99 15.66 -21.67
CA GLU A 77 7.50 17.02 -21.87
C GLU A 77 7.42 17.85 -20.58
N GLY A 78 8.33 18.80 -20.41
CA GLY A 78 8.23 19.84 -19.36
C GLY A 78 8.60 19.41 -17.95
N ARG A 79 9.13 18.20 -17.75
CA ARG A 79 9.61 17.72 -16.45
C ARG A 79 10.81 16.80 -16.59
N GLU A 80 11.97 17.26 -16.13
CA GLU A 80 13.12 16.37 -16.01
C GLU A 80 12.93 15.39 -14.85
N PRO A 81 13.32 14.11 -15.02
CA PRO A 81 13.29 13.15 -13.93
C PRO A 81 14.31 13.52 -12.87
N PHE A 82 13.92 13.39 -11.60
CA PHE A 82 14.91 13.47 -10.53
C PHE A 82 15.93 12.33 -10.65
N PRO A 83 17.18 12.51 -10.20
CA PRO A 83 18.23 11.49 -10.31
C PRO A 83 17.80 10.12 -9.78
N HIS A 84 17.14 10.07 -8.63
CA HIS A 84 16.67 8.81 -8.04
C HIS A 84 15.59 8.10 -8.89
N GLN A 85 14.82 8.84 -9.68
CA GLN A 85 13.81 8.27 -10.57
C GLN A 85 14.48 7.63 -11.78
N ALA A 86 15.45 8.32 -12.40
CA ALA A 86 16.24 7.80 -13.51
C ALA A 86 17.04 6.56 -13.08
N GLU A 87 17.75 6.65 -11.95
CA GLU A 87 18.48 5.51 -11.34
C GLU A 87 17.57 4.30 -11.11
N ALA A 88 16.35 4.53 -10.59
CA ALA A 88 15.40 3.46 -10.33
C ALA A 88 14.91 2.78 -11.62
N VAL A 89 14.65 3.56 -12.68
CA VAL A 89 14.27 3.02 -14.00
C VAL A 89 15.43 2.22 -14.59
N ASP A 90 16.66 2.71 -14.50
CA ASP A 90 17.86 2.02 -15.01
C ASP A 90 18.15 0.73 -14.23
N ALA A 91 18.00 0.75 -12.89
CA ALA A 91 18.13 -0.44 -12.07
C ALA A 91 17.06 -1.49 -12.42
N TRP A 92 15.81 -1.08 -12.55
CA TRP A 92 14.72 -1.95 -12.98
C TRP A 92 14.95 -2.53 -14.38
N TRP A 93 15.45 -1.72 -15.32
CA TRP A 93 15.76 -2.17 -16.67
C TRP A 93 16.93 -3.17 -16.72
N ARG A 94 17.99 -2.93 -15.94
CA ARG A 94 19.13 -3.86 -15.78
C ARG A 94 18.71 -5.21 -15.19
N ALA A 95 17.71 -5.22 -14.31
CA ALA A 95 17.08 -6.44 -13.81
C ALA A 95 16.15 -7.12 -14.84
N GLY A 96 16.21 -6.72 -16.12
CA GLY A 96 15.40 -7.25 -17.20
C GLY A 96 13.96 -6.72 -17.21
N GLY A 97 13.68 -5.59 -16.57
CA GLY A 97 12.33 -5.01 -16.51
C GLY A 97 11.38 -5.78 -15.59
N ARG A 98 11.91 -6.44 -14.56
CA ARG A 98 11.17 -7.16 -13.53
C ARG A 98 11.74 -6.82 -12.15
N GLY A 99 10.94 -6.19 -11.29
CA GLY A 99 11.41 -5.89 -9.96
C GLY A 99 10.49 -5.01 -9.13
N VAL A 100 10.86 -4.91 -7.86
CA VAL A 100 10.24 -4.07 -6.85
C VAL A 100 11.12 -2.84 -6.65
N VAL A 101 10.52 -1.67 -6.73
CA VAL A 101 11.15 -0.38 -6.50
C VAL A 101 10.55 0.22 -5.25
N VAL A 102 11.41 0.45 -4.27
CA VAL A 102 11.05 1.09 -3.00
C VAL A 102 11.48 2.53 -3.06
N LEU A 103 10.48 3.39 -3.16
CA LEU A 103 10.65 4.83 -3.05
C LEU A 103 9.77 5.31 -1.90
N PRO A 104 10.17 6.35 -1.18
CA PRO A 104 9.25 7.03 -0.29
C PRO A 104 8.02 7.45 -1.11
N THR A 105 6.85 7.61 -0.50
CA THR A 105 5.70 8.24 -1.18
C THR A 105 6.13 9.61 -1.81
N GLY A 106 5.32 10.32 -2.60
CA GLY A 106 5.55 11.75 -2.95
C GLY A 106 6.88 12.15 -3.64
N THR A 107 7.82 11.24 -3.87
CA THR A 107 9.08 11.43 -4.62
C THR A 107 8.89 11.16 -6.11
N GLY A 108 7.61 11.13 -6.55
CA GLY A 108 7.20 10.91 -7.92
C GLY A 108 7.21 9.44 -8.38
N LYS A 109 6.75 8.50 -7.55
CA LYS A 109 6.55 7.08 -7.95
C LYS A 109 5.78 6.94 -9.25
N THR A 110 4.69 7.70 -9.40
CA THR A 110 3.86 7.74 -10.61
C THR A 110 4.68 8.17 -11.82
N PHE A 111 5.49 9.23 -11.68
CA PHE A 111 6.36 9.70 -12.77
C PHE A 111 7.45 8.68 -13.11
N MET A 112 8.08 8.05 -12.12
CA MET A 112 9.03 6.97 -12.33
C MET A 112 8.40 5.79 -13.09
N ALA A 113 7.17 5.39 -12.74
CA ALA A 113 6.45 4.37 -13.50
C ALA A 113 6.11 4.80 -14.92
N ILE A 114 5.75 6.07 -15.15
CA ILE A 114 5.54 6.61 -16.50
C ILE A 114 6.82 6.46 -17.33
N LEU A 115 7.99 6.80 -16.78
CA LEU A 115 9.29 6.61 -17.45
C LEU A 115 9.56 5.12 -17.75
N ALA A 116 9.22 4.23 -16.82
CA ALA A 116 9.32 2.79 -17.04
C ALA A 116 8.37 2.29 -18.14
N ILE A 117 7.16 2.84 -18.24
CA ILE A 117 6.17 2.55 -19.30
C ILE A 117 6.70 2.98 -20.66
N VAL A 118 7.22 4.21 -20.74
CA VAL A 118 7.86 4.74 -21.96
C VAL A 118 9.02 3.83 -22.39
N ARG A 119 9.88 3.44 -21.45
CA ARG A 119 11.03 2.56 -21.72
C ARG A 119 10.64 1.15 -22.14
N ALA A 120 9.58 0.58 -21.55
CA ALA A 120 9.08 -0.75 -21.93
C ALA A 120 8.46 -0.74 -23.32
N GLY A 121 7.75 0.34 -23.69
CA GLY A 121 7.12 0.51 -24.99
C GLY A 121 6.09 -0.60 -25.29
N ARG A 122 5.25 -0.94 -24.32
CA ARG A 122 4.22 -1.98 -24.43
C ARG A 122 2.87 -1.47 -23.94
N SER A 123 1.79 -2.13 -24.39
CA SER A 123 0.49 -1.99 -23.73
C SER A 123 0.64 -2.32 -22.24
N THR A 124 0.08 -1.46 -21.39
CA THR A 124 0.34 -1.46 -19.95
C THR A 124 -0.95 -1.53 -19.16
N LEU A 125 -0.98 -2.40 -18.14
CA LEU A 125 -2.01 -2.40 -17.10
C LEU A 125 -1.41 -1.89 -15.80
N VAL A 126 -1.96 -0.80 -15.28
CA VAL A 126 -1.62 -0.25 -13.97
C VAL A 126 -2.67 -0.71 -12.97
N VAL A 127 -2.26 -1.37 -11.89
CA VAL A 127 -3.12 -1.90 -10.85
C VAL A 127 -2.95 -1.06 -9.58
N ALA A 128 -4.04 -0.46 -9.10
CA ALA A 128 -4.06 0.41 -7.92
C ALA A 128 -5.09 -0.07 -6.88
N PRO A 129 -4.96 0.28 -5.58
CA PRO A 129 -5.85 -0.22 -4.53
C PRO A 129 -7.23 0.45 -4.52
N THR A 130 -7.35 1.74 -4.86
CA THR A 130 -8.60 2.49 -4.76
C THR A 130 -9.04 3.11 -6.08
N LEU A 131 -10.35 3.38 -6.22
CA LEU A 131 -10.91 4.09 -7.39
C LEU A 131 -10.40 5.53 -7.52
N GLU A 132 -10.07 6.16 -6.39
CA GLU A 132 -9.47 7.49 -6.37
C GLU A 132 -8.09 7.47 -7.02
N LEU A 133 -7.24 6.49 -6.67
CA LEU A 133 -5.96 6.28 -7.34
C LEU A 133 -6.12 5.91 -8.80
N VAL A 134 -7.11 5.09 -9.17
CA VAL A 134 -7.39 4.80 -10.59
C VAL A 134 -7.64 6.09 -11.39
N THR A 135 -8.45 7.00 -10.84
CA THR A 135 -8.75 8.29 -11.46
C THR A 135 -7.52 9.18 -11.56
N GLN A 136 -6.70 9.23 -10.49
CA GLN A 136 -5.46 10.00 -10.46
C GLN A 136 -4.45 9.48 -11.50
N TRP A 137 -4.23 8.16 -11.55
CA TRP A 137 -3.35 7.52 -12.53
C TRP A 137 -3.82 7.74 -13.97
N LYS A 138 -5.13 7.63 -14.24
CA LYS A 138 -5.70 7.94 -15.56
C LYS A 138 -5.34 9.36 -16.00
N GLY A 139 -5.49 10.34 -15.10
CA GLY A 139 -5.17 11.73 -15.37
C GLY A 139 -3.66 12.01 -15.55
N GLU A 140 -2.80 11.37 -14.74
CA GLU A 140 -1.33 11.48 -14.88
C GLU A 140 -0.83 10.83 -16.17
N LEU A 141 -1.26 9.60 -16.47
CA LEU A 141 -0.89 8.90 -17.70
C LEU A 141 -1.39 9.65 -18.94
N GLY A 142 -2.64 10.11 -18.94
CA GLY A 142 -3.21 10.84 -20.07
C GLY A 142 -2.46 12.14 -20.36
N ARG A 143 -2.10 12.90 -19.33
CA ARG A 143 -1.31 14.15 -19.48
C ARG A 143 0.11 13.89 -19.96
N ASN A 144 0.81 12.92 -19.38
CA ASN A 144 2.23 12.70 -19.68
C ASN A 144 2.46 11.91 -20.96
N LEU A 145 1.61 10.94 -21.29
CA LEU A 145 1.75 10.09 -22.48
C LEU A 145 0.99 10.64 -23.69
N LYS A 146 0.12 11.64 -23.51
CA LYS A 146 -0.72 12.26 -24.57
C LYS A 146 -1.54 11.23 -25.37
N ILE A 147 -2.03 10.19 -24.68
CA ILE A 147 -2.88 9.13 -25.26
C ILE A 147 -4.19 8.98 -24.47
N LYS A 148 -5.17 8.31 -25.07
CA LYS A 148 -6.36 7.86 -24.35
C LYS A 148 -5.99 6.74 -23.38
N VAL A 149 -6.31 6.92 -22.10
CA VAL A 149 -6.06 5.95 -21.03
C VAL A 149 -7.40 5.40 -20.55
N GLY A 150 -7.51 4.07 -20.50
CA GLY A 150 -8.68 3.36 -20.02
C GLY A 150 -8.74 3.30 -18.50
N ALA A 151 -9.94 3.16 -17.94
CA ALA A 151 -10.15 2.88 -16.53
C ALA A 151 -11.17 1.77 -16.32
N VAL A 152 -10.86 0.87 -15.39
CA VAL A 152 -11.69 -0.29 -15.06
C VAL A 152 -11.86 -0.38 -13.54
N GLY A 153 -13.10 -0.29 -13.08
CA GLY A 153 -13.44 -0.34 -11.66
C GLY A 153 -14.62 0.56 -11.32
N GLY A 154 -15.35 0.25 -10.24
CA GLY A 154 -16.46 1.09 -9.77
C GLY A 154 -17.64 1.21 -10.75
N GLY A 155 -17.75 0.29 -11.71
CA GLY A 155 -18.76 0.30 -12.76
C GLY A 155 -18.22 0.70 -14.15
N GLU A 156 -17.06 1.38 -14.24
CA GLU A 156 -16.42 1.73 -15.51
C GLU A 156 -15.69 0.51 -16.10
N ARG A 157 -15.77 0.35 -17.44
CA ARG A 157 -15.11 -0.73 -18.20
C ARG A 157 -14.53 -0.21 -19.52
N ASP A 158 -13.74 0.86 -19.46
CA ASP A 158 -13.03 1.40 -20.64
C ASP A 158 -11.65 0.75 -20.77
N TRP A 159 -11.51 -0.18 -21.71
CA TRP A 159 -10.26 -0.87 -22.00
C TRP A 159 -9.50 -0.19 -23.15
N GLN A 160 -8.29 0.26 -22.87
CA GLN A 160 -7.37 0.87 -23.83
C GLN A 160 -6.00 0.18 -23.78
N GLU A 161 -5.09 0.53 -24.70
CA GLU A 161 -3.73 -0.02 -24.70
C GLU A 161 -2.94 0.31 -23.43
N VAL A 162 -3.24 1.45 -22.80
CA VAL A 162 -2.85 1.75 -21.42
C VAL A 162 -4.11 1.86 -20.59
N THR A 163 -4.27 0.97 -19.61
CA THR A 163 -5.45 0.90 -18.76
C THR A 163 -5.05 0.91 -17.29
N VAL A 164 -5.85 1.59 -16.46
CA VAL A 164 -5.72 1.57 -15.01
C VAL A 164 -6.89 0.78 -14.39
N ILE A 165 -6.62 -0.10 -13.44
CA ILE A 165 -7.61 -0.99 -12.85
C ILE A 165 -7.44 -1.10 -11.33
N THR A 166 -8.52 -1.36 -10.60
CA THR A 166 -8.41 -1.70 -9.17
C THR A 166 -7.91 -3.13 -8.95
N TYR A 167 -7.26 -3.42 -7.82
CA TYR A 167 -6.87 -4.79 -7.45
C TYR A 167 -8.06 -5.77 -7.45
N ASP A 168 -9.22 -5.37 -6.90
CA ASP A 168 -10.42 -6.19 -6.87
C ASP A 168 -10.94 -6.51 -8.29
N SER A 169 -10.95 -5.51 -9.17
CA SER A 169 -11.39 -5.70 -10.56
C SER A 169 -10.39 -6.54 -11.34
N ALA A 170 -9.09 -6.36 -11.10
CA ALA A 170 -8.04 -7.15 -11.73
C ALA A 170 -8.15 -8.63 -11.36
N HIS A 171 -8.42 -8.94 -10.08
CA HIS A 171 -8.66 -10.31 -9.63
C HIS A 171 -9.77 -11.01 -10.44
N LEU A 172 -10.85 -10.29 -10.76
CA LEU A 172 -12.00 -10.82 -11.49
C LEU A 172 -11.79 -10.91 -13.01
N LEU A 173 -10.93 -10.06 -13.59
CA LEU A 173 -10.88 -9.83 -15.03
C LEU A 173 -9.57 -10.28 -15.69
N ILE A 174 -8.51 -10.56 -14.91
CA ILE A 174 -7.20 -10.91 -15.46
C ILE A 174 -7.23 -12.21 -16.28
N ASP A 175 -8.16 -13.12 -15.98
CA ASP A 175 -8.33 -14.38 -16.72
C ASP A 175 -8.81 -14.19 -18.15
N TYR A 176 -9.30 -13.01 -18.50
CA TYR A 176 -9.74 -12.65 -19.85
C TYR A 176 -8.79 -11.65 -20.50
N TRP A 177 -8.27 -10.70 -19.73
CA TRP A 177 -7.49 -9.56 -20.24
C TRP A 177 -5.97 -9.67 -20.01
N GLY A 178 -5.53 -10.68 -19.25
CA GLY A 178 -4.13 -10.99 -18.98
C GLY A 178 -3.18 -11.05 -20.18
N PRO A 179 -3.60 -11.46 -21.40
CA PRO A 179 -2.71 -11.52 -22.56
C PRO A 179 -2.52 -10.16 -23.27
N ARG A 180 -3.41 -9.19 -23.02
CA ARG A 180 -3.45 -7.91 -23.74
C ARG A 180 -2.37 -6.93 -23.30
N PHE A 181 -1.75 -7.14 -22.15
CA PHE A 181 -0.78 -6.22 -21.56
C PHE A 181 0.62 -6.82 -21.51
N GLY A 182 1.59 -6.12 -22.10
CA GLY A 182 2.99 -6.50 -22.11
C GLY A 182 3.77 -5.96 -20.92
N MET A 183 3.15 -5.07 -20.13
CA MET A 183 3.70 -4.53 -18.89
C MET A 183 2.62 -4.47 -17.81
N LEU A 184 2.98 -4.86 -16.59
CA LEU A 184 2.19 -4.61 -15.39
C LEU A 184 2.92 -3.63 -14.48
N VAL A 185 2.17 -2.66 -13.95
CA VAL A 185 2.62 -1.78 -12.87
C VAL A 185 1.69 -1.99 -11.68
N PHE A 186 2.24 -2.36 -10.53
CA PHE A 186 1.51 -2.50 -9.29
C PHE A 186 1.83 -1.30 -8.39
N ASP A 187 0.85 -0.44 -8.16
CA ASP A 187 0.96 0.64 -7.17
C ASP A 187 0.53 0.14 -5.79
N GLU A 188 1.19 0.65 -4.75
CA GLU A 188 1.05 0.14 -3.37
C GLU A 188 1.15 -1.41 -3.30
N ALA A 189 2.18 -1.95 -3.95
CA ALA A 189 2.36 -3.38 -4.15
C ALA A 189 2.55 -4.19 -2.85
N HIS A 190 2.61 -3.54 -1.68
CA HIS A 190 2.55 -4.22 -0.38
C HIS A 190 1.23 -4.97 -0.16
N HIS A 191 0.17 -4.66 -0.92
CA HIS A 191 -1.10 -5.41 -0.94
C HIS A 191 -1.02 -6.72 -1.75
N LEU A 192 -0.17 -6.77 -2.79
CA LEU A 192 -0.11 -7.86 -3.77
C LEU A 192 0.05 -9.28 -3.17
N PRO A 193 0.83 -9.49 -2.07
CA PRO A 193 0.95 -10.80 -1.44
C PRO A 193 -0.33 -11.35 -0.78
N GLY A 194 -1.42 -10.57 -0.67
CA GLY A 194 -2.70 -11.04 -0.15
C GLY A 194 -3.31 -12.16 -1.01
N ALA A 195 -3.98 -13.15 -0.41
CA ALA A 195 -4.46 -14.35 -1.11
C ALA A 195 -5.30 -14.05 -2.36
N THR A 196 -6.14 -13.01 -2.31
CA THR A 196 -6.97 -12.56 -3.43
C THR A 196 -6.16 -11.86 -4.53
N TYR A 197 -5.20 -11.01 -4.16
CA TYR A 197 -4.52 -10.11 -5.10
C TYR A 197 -3.37 -10.76 -5.88
N ARG A 198 -2.84 -11.89 -5.39
CA ARG A 198 -1.85 -12.70 -6.12
C ARG A 198 -2.29 -13.03 -7.54
N HIS A 199 -3.58 -13.33 -7.72
CA HIS A 199 -4.13 -13.73 -9.02
C HIS A 199 -3.97 -12.66 -10.09
N ALA A 200 -4.12 -11.38 -9.72
CA ALA A 200 -3.93 -10.25 -10.63
C ALA A 200 -2.51 -10.21 -11.25
N ALA A 201 -1.51 -10.76 -10.56
CA ALA A 201 -0.16 -10.91 -11.10
C ALA A 201 0.06 -12.27 -11.79
N SER A 202 -0.46 -13.37 -11.23
CA SER A 202 -0.20 -14.71 -11.78
C SER A 202 -0.96 -15.01 -13.08
N GLY A 203 -2.14 -14.40 -13.27
CA GLY A 203 -3.02 -14.60 -14.43
C GLY A 203 -2.64 -13.81 -15.68
N SER A 204 -1.51 -13.10 -15.70
CA SER A 204 -1.06 -12.32 -16.86
C SER A 204 0.25 -12.85 -17.44
N ILE A 205 0.38 -12.73 -18.76
CA ILE A 205 1.60 -13.13 -19.51
C ILE A 205 2.67 -12.03 -19.53
N ALA A 206 2.39 -10.86 -18.95
CA ALA A 206 3.23 -9.67 -19.10
C ALA A 206 4.71 -9.96 -18.74
N PRO A 207 5.64 -9.80 -19.70
CA PRO A 207 7.07 -10.02 -19.45
C PRO A 207 7.71 -8.95 -18.59
N PHE A 208 7.19 -7.71 -18.63
CA PHE A 208 7.67 -6.58 -17.84
C PHE A 208 6.76 -6.36 -16.64
N ARG A 209 7.36 -6.22 -15.45
CA ARG A 209 6.63 -6.13 -14.19
C ARG A 209 7.34 -5.15 -13.26
N LEU A 210 6.61 -4.15 -12.81
CA LEU A 210 7.09 -3.15 -11.87
C LEU A 210 6.17 -3.14 -10.65
N ALA A 211 6.74 -3.26 -9.46
CA ALA A 211 6.02 -3.04 -8.20
C ALA A 211 6.57 -1.78 -7.54
N LEU A 212 5.67 -0.87 -7.18
CA LEU A 212 5.97 0.34 -6.44
C LEU A 212 5.44 0.20 -5.02
N THR A 213 6.29 0.40 -4.02
CA THR A 213 5.87 0.41 -2.62
C THR A 213 6.78 1.33 -1.80
N ALA A 214 6.28 1.85 -0.67
CA ALA A 214 7.13 2.52 0.32
C ALA A 214 7.64 1.54 1.38
N THR A 215 6.97 0.41 1.55
CA THR A 215 7.19 -0.54 2.64
C THR A 215 7.02 -1.97 2.11
N PRO A 216 8.09 -2.60 1.59
CA PRO A 216 8.01 -3.99 1.11
C PRO A 216 7.96 -5.00 2.27
N GLU A 217 8.46 -4.62 3.45
CA GLU A 217 8.62 -5.50 4.62
C GLU A 217 7.26 -5.79 5.28
N ARG A 218 6.87 -7.06 5.28
CA ARG A 218 5.70 -7.57 6.00
C ARG A 218 6.15 -8.58 7.07
N THR A 219 5.46 -8.60 8.20
CA THR A 219 5.70 -9.55 9.30
C THR A 219 5.36 -11.00 8.96
N ASP A 220 4.70 -11.24 7.82
CA ASP A 220 4.23 -12.55 7.37
C ASP A 220 5.11 -13.22 6.29
N GLY A 221 6.27 -12.64 5.96
CA GLY A 221 7.17 -13.19 4.94
C GLY A 221 6.68 -13.02 3.49
N GLY A 222 5.72 -12.12 3.24
CA GLY A 222 5.17 -11.85 1.90
C GLY A 222 6.17 -11.34 0.85
N GLU A 223 7.40 -10.99 1.25
CA GLU A 223 8.47 -10.53 0.36
C GLU A 223 8.90 -11.60 -0.65
N SER A 224 9.08 -12.85 -0.22
CA SER A 224 9.45 -13.97 -1.11
C SER A 224 8.44 -14.16 -2.22
N LEU A 225 7.17 -13.92 -1.91
CA LEU A 225 6.09 -14.01 -2.88
C LEU A 225 6.05 -12.81 -3.83
N LEU A 226 6.31 -11.60 -3.33
CA LEU A 226 6.44 -10.41 -4.17
C LEU A 226 7.58 -10.62 -5.20
N ASN A 227 8.70 -11.18 -4.74
CA ASN A 227 9.84 -11.54 -5.58
C ASN A 227 9.47 -12.55 -6.66
N TYR A 228 8.66 -13.56 -6.31
CA TYR A 228 8.15 -14.55 -7.26
C TYR A 228 7.22 -13.92 -8.32
N LEU A 229 6.26 -13.09 -7.89
CA LEU A 229 5.22 -12.54 -8.76
C LEU A 229 5.73 -11.44 -9.70
N VAL A 230 6.63 -10.59 -9.21
CA VAL A 230 7.07 -9.38 -9.92
C VAL A 230 8.55 -9.47 -10.27
N GLY A 231 9.40 -9.67 -9.27
CA GLY A 231 10.86 -9.71 -9.37
C GLY A 231 11.51 -9.23 -8.05
N PRO A 232 12.84 -9.33 -7.91
CA PRO A 232 13.53 -8.95 -6.68
C PRO A 232 13.39 -7.45 -6.38
N LEU A 233 13.77 -7.04 -5.17
CA LEU A 233 14.04 -5.64 -4.87
C LEU A 233 15.22 -5.14 -5.73
N VAL A 234 14.95 -4.23 -6.66
CA VAL A 234 15.96 -3.73 -7.62
C VAL A 234 16.48 -2.34 -7.28
N TYR A 235 15.70 -1.57 -6.51
CA TYR A 235 16.07 -0.24 -6.09
C TYR A 235 15.37 0.10 -4.78
N ARG A 236 16.12 0.66 -3.83
CA ARG A 236 15.59 1.19 -2.57
C ARG A 236 16.24 2.54 -2.32
N ARG A 237 15.41 3.55 -2.04
CA ARG A 237 15.84 4.79 -1.39
C ARG A 237 15.02 4.98 -0.14
N GLU A 238 15.69 5.25 0.97
CA GLU A 238 14.99 5.61 2.20
C GLU A 238 14.78 7.12 2.29
N ILE A 239 13.90 7.52 3.19
CA ILE A 239 13.57 8.93 3.44
C ILE A 239 14.82 9.72 3.87
N THR A 240 15.72 9.09 4.61
CA THR A 240 16.99 9.68 5.07
C THR A 240 17.96 9.95 3.93
N ASP A 241 17.94 9.14 2.86
CA ASP A 241 18.83 9.30 1.71
C ASP A 241 18.40 10.44 0.79
N LEU A 242 17.16 10.90 0.93
CA LEU A 242 16.59 12.07 0.24
C LEU A 242 16.47 13.29 1.17
N ALA A 243 16.83 13.12 2.44
CA ALA A 243 16.84 14.17 3.45
C ALA A 243 18.05 15.08 3.21
N GLY A 244 17.83 16.09 2.38
CA GLY A 244 18.81 17.10 2.01
C GLY A 244 18.23 18.07 0.98
N GLU A 245 17.41 17.55 0.04
CA GLU A 245 16.87 18.37 -1.06
C GLU A 245 15.32 18.48 -1.09
N TYR A 246 14.54 17.55 -0.49
CA TYR A 246 13.07 17.53 -0.67
C TYR A 246 12.20 17.28 0.58
N LEU A 247 12.77 16.94 1.73
CA LEU A 247 11.99 16.83 2.98
C LEU A 247 12.05 18.14 3.75
N ALA A 248 10.88 18.74 3.98
CA ALA A 248 10.76 19.81 4.97
C ALA A 248 11.18 19.25 6.33
N GLY A 249 12.26 19.78 6.91
CA GLY A 249 12.71 19.39 8.24
C GLY A 249 11.63 19.69 9.27
N TYR A 250 10.95 18.67 9.77
CA TYR A 250 10.01 18.77 10.89
C TYR A 250 10.66 18.26 12.17
N THR A 251 10.19 18.75 13.32
CA THR A 251 10.63 18.29 14.64
C THR A 251 9.54 17.43 15.27
N THR A 252 9.91 16.27 15.83
CA THR A 252 8.97 15.42 16.57
C THR A 252 9.10 15.66 18.08
N GLU A 253 7.98 15.90 18.75
CA GLU A 253 7.90 16.04 20.20
C GLU A 253 6.93 14.99 20.76
N ARG A 254 7.40 14.19 21.72
CA ARG A 254 6.55 13.23 22.43
C ARG A 254 6.06 13.82 23.72
N ILE A 255 4.75 13.85 23.88
CA ILE A 255 4.09 14.28 25.10
C ILE A 255 3.58 13.05 25.82
N TRP A 256 4.17 12.81 27.00
CA TRP A 256 3.70 11.75 27.89
C TRP A 256 2.45 12.20 28.62
N VAL A 257 1.46 11.32 28.65
CA VAL A 257 0.20 11.51 29.35
C VAL A 257 0.09 10.44 30.44
N GLU A 258 -0.37 10.84 31.62
CA GLU A 258 -0.74 9.91 32.68
C GLU A 258 -2.25 9.66 32.64
N LEU A 259 -2.66 8.43 32.94
CA LEU A 259 -4.08 8.14 33.20
C LEU A 259 -4.48 8.75 34.54
N LYS A 260 -5.71 9.27 34.65
CA LYS A 260 -6.29 9.64 35.95
C LYS A 260 -6.44 8.39 36.82
N PRO A 261 -6.48 8.52 38.17
CA PRO A 261 -6.55 7.37 39.06
C PRO A 261 -7.68 6.39 38.73
N GLU A 262 -8.88 6.91 38.45
CA GLU A 262 -10.06 6.12 38.07
C GLU A 262 -9.83 5.38 36.73
N GLU A 263 -9.33 6.08 35.71
CA GLU A 263 -9.00 5.48 34.40
C GLU A 263 -7.93 4.39 34.54
N ARG A 264 -6.94 4.61 35.41
CA ARG A 264 -5.86 3.65 35.66
C ARG A 264 -6.39 2.40 36.34
N GLU A 265 -7.26 2.55 37.33
CA GLU A 265 -7.88 1.41 38.01
C GLU A 265 -8.72 0.57 37.03
N GLU A 266 -9.56 1.20 36.21
CA GLU A 266 -10.35 0.50 35.19
C GLU A 266 -9.47 -0.17 34.13
N HIS A 267 -8.43 0.53 33.68
CA HIS A 267 -7.48 0.01 32.71
C HIS A 267 -6.77 -1.23 33.25
N ASP A 268 -6.27 -1.18 34.49
CA ASP A 268 -5.52 -2.26 35.08
C ASP A 268 -6.42 -3.48 35.34
N LYS A 269 -7.66 -3.28 35.81
CA LYS A 269 -8.68 -4.35 35.89
C LYS A 269 -8.91 -5.03 34.53
N ALA A 270 -9.13 -4.25 33.48
CA ALA A 270 -9.35 -4.78 32.13
C ALA A 270 -8.08 -5.45 31.55
N ARG A 271 -6.90 -4.93 31.86
CA ARG A 271 -5.62 -5.50 31.44
C ARG A 271 -5.35 -6.84 32.13
N ASP A 272 -5.66 -6.95 33.41
CA ASP A 272 -5.42 -8.15 34.21
C ASP A 272 -6.38 -9.27 33.81
N ALA A 273 -7.66 -8.97 33.56
CA ALA A 273 -8.62 -9.95 33.02
C ALA A 273 -8.16 -10.51 31.66
N TYR A 274 -7.68 -9.64 30.76
CA TYR A 274 -7.10 -10.06 29.48
C TYR A 274 -5.85 -10.95 29.68
N ARG A 275 -4.93 -10.55 30.54
CA ARG A 275 -3.67 -11.28 30.80
C ARG A 275 -3.91 -12.63 31.45
N ALA A 276 -4.87 -12.72 32.39
CA ALA A 276 -5.25 -13.97 33.04
C ALA A 276 -5.69 -15.00 32.00
N PHE A 277 -6.61 -14.62 31.10
CA PHE A 277 -7.10 -15.50 30.03
C PHE A 277 -5.98 -15.94 29.08
N VAL A 278 -5.13 -15.00 28.65
CA VAL A 278 -3.98 -15.30 27.76
C VAL A 278 -3.02 -16.30 28.42
N SER A 279 -2.73 -16.10 29.71
CA SER A 279 -1.84 -16.98 30.48
C SER A 279 -2.44 -18.37 30.68
N GLU A 280 -3.72 -18.45 31.07
CA GLU A 280 -4.43 -19.71 31.31
C GLU A 280 -4.53 -20.56 30.04
N ARG A 281 -4.77 -19.92 28.90
CA ARG A 281 -4.84 -20.58 27.59
C ARG A 281 -3.47 -20.82 26.94
N GLY A 282 -2.37 -20.46 27.62
CA GLY A 282 -1.00 -20.66 27.14
C GLY A 282 -0.68 -19.91 25.84
N ILE A 283 -1.31 -18.75 25.62
CA ILE A 283 -1.22 -18.02 24.36
C ILE A 283 0.01 -17.10 24.39
N ASP A 284 0.97 -17.39 23.53
CA ASP A 284 2.13 -16.53 23.35
C ASP A 284 1.80 -15.30 22.47
N THR A 285 1.50 -14.18 23.11
CA THR A 285 1.21 -12.91 22.43
C THR A 285 2.43 -12.26 21.76
N SER A 286 3.64 -12.79 21.98
CA SER A 286 4.85 -12.34 21.29
C SER A 286 5.08 -13.06 19.95
N SER A 287 4.43 -14.22 19.74
CA SER A 287 4.46 -14.97 18.49
C SER A 287 3.70 -14.27 17.35
N PRO A 288 4.14 -14.41 16.08
CA PRO A 288 3.38 -13.96 14.90
C PRO A 288 1.96 -14.54 14.78
N SER A 289 1.70 -15.71 15.37
CA SER A 289 0.36 -16.33 15.41
C SER A 289 -0.46 -15.92 16.62
N GLY A 290 0.17 -15.40 17.68
CA GLY A 290 -0.44 -15.24 19.01
C GLY A 290 -1.74 -14.44 19.02
N TRP A 291 -1.84 -13.41 18.18
CA TRP A 291 -3.10 -12.66 18.05
C TRP A 291 -4.22 -13.49 17.39
N ARG A 292 -3.91 -14.31 16.36
CA ARG A 292 -4.91 -15.22 15.77
C ARG A 292 -5.33 -16.28 16.77
N ASP A 293 -4.39 -16.81 17.53
CA ASP A 293 -4.64 -17.83 18.54
C ASP A 293 -5.55 -17.27 19.64
N PHE A 294 -5.29 -16.03 20.11
CA PHE A 294 -6.17 -15.30 21.01
C PHE A 294 -7.58 -15.10 20.45
N ILE A 295 -7.72 -14.59 19.22
CA ILE A 295 -9.05 -14.39 18.62
C ILE A 295 -9.80 -15.71 18.47
N THR A 296 -9.10 -16.78 18.09
CA THR A 296 -9.69 -18.11 17.95
C THR A 296 -10.19 -18.62 19.30
N ALA A 297 -9.38 -18.53 20.35
CA ALA A 297 -9.76 -18.90 21.71
C ALA A 297 -10.91 -18.05 22.23
N ALA A 298 -10.84 -16.73 22.06
CA ALA A 298 -11.84 -15.77 22.53
C ALA A 298 -13.24 -15.99 21.94
N SER A 299 -13.32 -16.63 20.77
CA SER A 299 -14.58 -16.89 20.07
C SER A 299 -15.33 -18.13 20.55
N ARG A 300 -14.69 -19.01 21.33
CA ARG A 300 -15.21 -20.36 21.64
C ARG A 300 -16.12 -20.43 22.86
N ASP A 301 -15.94 -19.55 23.84
CA ASP A 301 -16.64 -19.64 25.13
C ASP A 301 -16.99 -18.25 25.71
N PRO A 302 -17.82 -18.18 26.77
CA PRO A 302 -18.16 -16.92 27.43
C PRO A 302 -16.96 -16.16 28.02
N GLU A 303 -16.01 -16.86 28.63
CA GLU A 303 -14.82 -16.27 29.26
C GLU A 303 -13.92 -15.58 28.23
N GLY A 304 -13.75 -16.21 27.07
CA GLY A 304 -13.00 -15.66 25.95
C GLY A 304 -13.65 -14.39 25.38
N ARG A 305 -14.98 -14.32 25.34
CA ARG A 305 -15.71 -13.11 24.95
C ARG A 305 -15.51 -11.99 25.96
N GLU A 306 -15.45 -12.31 27.25
CA GLU A 306 -15.13 -11.35 28.31
C GLU A 306 -13.69 -10.86 28.21
N ALA A 307 -12.72 -11.75 27.99
CA ALA A 307 -11.32 -11.38 27.75
C ALA A 307 -11.16 -10.47 26.52
N PHE A 308 -11.93 -10.71 25.45
CA PHE A 308 -11.94 -9.83 24.27
C PHE A 308 -12.56 -8.46 24.58
N ARG A 309 -13.62 -8.39 25.40
CA ARG A 309 -14.16 -7.10 25.88
C ARG A 309 -13.13 -6.36 26.72
N ALA A 310 -12.49 -7.03 27.68
CA ALA A 310 -11.44 -6.47 28.52
C ALA A 310 -10.25 -5.95 27.70
N TYR A 311 -9.85 -6.69 26.64
CA TYR A 311 -8.87 -6.23 25.66
C TYR A 311 -9.30 -4.94 24.93
N ARG A 312 -10.57 -4.83 24.54
CA ARG A 312 -11.09 -3.63 23.88
C ARG A 312 -11.20 -2.46 24.86
N ASP A 313 -11.61 -2.73 26.09
CA ASP A 313 -11.83 -1.72 27.12
C ASP A 313 -10.50 -1.09 27.57
N GLN A 314 -9.46 -1.89 27.86
CA GLN A 314 -8.13 -1.33 28.19
C GLN A 314 -7.62 -0.41 27.07
N ARG A 315 -7.85 -0.76 25.80
CA ARG A 315 -7.43 0.08 24.66
C ARG A 315 -8.27 1.33 24.53
N ARG A 316 -9.59 1.23 24.75
CA ARG A 316 -10.51 2.36 24.71
C ARG A 316 -10.15 3.40 25.76
N ILE A 317 -9.87 2.97 27.00
CA ILE A 317 -9.49 3.87 28.11
C ILE A 317 -8.22 4.64 27.75
N VAL A 318 -7.18 3.94 27.30
CA VAL A 318 -5.91 4.59 26.92
C VAL A 318 -6.10 5.54 25.74
N GLN A 319 -6.93 5.18 24.76
CA GLN A 319 -7.14 6.01 23.58
C GLN A 319 -7.95 7.27 23.89
N ARG A 320 -8.91 7.19 24.82
CA ARG A 320 -9.80 8.28 25.22
C ARG A 320 -9.40 8.95 26.53
N ALA A 321 -8.21 8.65 27.03
CA ALA A 321 -7.70 9.17 28.29
C ALA A 321 -7.88 10.69 28.36
N GLU A 322 -8.47 11.18 29.44
CA GLU A 322 -8.82 12.59 29.60
C GLU A 322 -7.58 13.48 29.55
N GLY A 323 -6.44 13.00 30.07
CA GLY A 323 -5.16 13.70 29.97
C GLY A 323 -4.68 13.91 28.52
N LYS A 324 -5.09 13.07 27.56
CA LYS A 324 -4.82 13.32 26.13
C LYS A 324 -5.65 14.48 25.61
N MET A 325 -6.91 14.58 26.05
CA MET A 325 -7.81 15.66 25.65
C MET A 325 -7.34 16.99 26.23
N GLU A 326 -6.94 17.03 27.50
CA GLU A 326 -6.36 18.21 28.15
C GLU A 326 -5.08 18.67 27.42
N LYS A 327 -4.21 17.73 27.04
CA LYS A 327 -2.99 18.06 26.28
C LYS A 327 -3.28 18.49 24.85
N LEU A 328 -4.26 17.89 24.20
CA LEU A 328 -4.70 18.32 22.88
C LEU A 328 -5.24 19.75 22.92
N GLU A 329 -6.08 20.08 23.91
CA GLU A 329 -6.59 21.44 24.12
C GLU A 329 -5.47 22.46 24.30
N GLN A 330 -4.46 22.13 25.11
CA GLN A 330 -3.26 22.97 25.28
C GLN A 330 -2.51 23.19 23.96
N LEU A 331 -2.40 22.16 23.12
CA LEU A 331 -1.75 22.27 21.81
C LEU A 331 -2.58 23.09 20.81
N LEU A 332 -3.90 22.90 20.80
CA LEU A 332 -4.82 23.67 19.97
C LEU A 332 -4.76 25.16 20.32
N ALA A 333 -4.77 25.50 21.61
CA ALA A 333 -4.63 26.87 22.08
C ALA A 333 -3.24 27.47 21.76
N ARG A 334 -2.16 26.67 21.92
CA ARG A 334 -0.79 27.12 21.63
C ARG A 334 -0.55 27.42 20.15
N HIS A 335 -1.26 26.71 19.28
CA HIS A 335 -1.07 26.74 17.83
C HIS A 335 -2.31 27.30 17.10
N SER A 336 -3.08 28.18 17.74
CA SER A 336 -4.34 28.73 17.21
C SER A 336 -4.21 29.38 15.83
N ASP A 337 -3.04 29.96 15.54
CA ASP A 337 -2.76 30.68 14.30
C ASP A 337 -2.11 29.80 13.22
N GLU A 338 -1.93 28.50 13.51
CA GLU A 338 -1.27 27.55 12.65
C GLU A 338 -2.26 26.48 12.17
N ARG A 339 -2.04 25.93 10.97
CA ARG A 339 -2.87 24.82 10.48
C ARG A 339 -2.49 23.53 11.20
N ILE A 340 -3.47 22.92 11.86
CA ILE A 340 -3.32 21.73 12.69
C ILE A 340 -4.08 20.56 12.06
N LEU A 341 -3.38 19.44 11.87
CA LEU A 341 -3.99 18.19 11.45
C LEU A 341 -3.91 17.15 12.58
N ILE A 342 -5.08 16.73 13.06
CA ILE A 342 -5.20 15.76 14.17
C ILE A 342 -5.47 14.38 13.59
N PHE A 343 -4.68 13.40 14.00
CA PHE A 343 -4.79 12.00 13.60
C PHE A 343 -5.13 11.11 14.78
N THR A 344 -6.09 10.22 14.57
CA THR A 344 -6.47 9.18 15.54
C THR A 344 -6.55 7.81 14.87
N SER A 345 -6.53 6.74 15.66
CA SER A 345 -6.62 5.37 15.13
C SER A 345 -8.03 4.89 14.80
N ASP A 346 -9.09 5.59 15.24
CA ASP A 346 -10.47 5.16 15.04
C ASP A 346 -11.44 6.34 14.84
N ASN A 347 -12.55 6.07 14.15
CA ASN A 347 -13.55 7.09 13.83
C ASN A 347 -14.28 7.63 15.06
N ALA A 348 -14.53 6.81 16.08
CA ALA A 348 -15.31 7.24 17.23
C ALA A 348 -14.57 8.38 17.95
N THR A 349 -13.26 8.23 18.13
CA THR A 349 -12.43 9.31 18.68
C THR A 349 -12.47 10.57 17.79
N VAL A 350 -12.44 10.46 16.45
CA VAL A 350 -12.55 11.66 15.59
C VAL A 350 -13.85 12.40 15.81
N TYR A 351 -14.97 11.68 15.88
CA TYR A 351 -16.27 12.30 16.13
C TYR A 351 -16.38 12.87 17.55
N ASP A 352 -15.73 12.25 18.55
CA ASP A 352 -15.64 12.80 19.89
C ASP A 352 -14.86 14.13 19.89
N LEU A 353 -13.72 14.18 19.19
CA LEU A 353 -12.95 15.41 19.01
C LEU A 353 -13.76 16.49 18.31
N ALA A 354 -14.48 16.13 17.24
CA ALA A 354 -15.30 17.06 16.48
C ALA A 354 -16.41 17.69 17.33
N ARG A 355 -17.06 16.89 18.19
CA ARG A 355 -18.05 17.40 19.13
C ARG A 355 -17.45 18.25 20.23
N ARG A 356 -16.31 17.84 20.78
CA ARG A 356 -15.69 18.50 21.94
C ARG A 356 -14.98 19.80 21.58
N PHE A 357 -14.26 19.82 20.46
CA PHE A 357 -13.44 20.95 20.04
C PHE A 357 -14.02 21.71 18.84
N LEU A 358 -15.21 21.33 18.36
CA LEU A 358 -15.88 21.93 17.20
C LEU A 358 -15.01 21.92 15.93
N VAL A 359 -14.19 20.88 15.78
CA VAL A 359 -13.31 20.70 14.62
C VAL A 359 -13.97 19.80 13.56
N PRO A 360 -13.82 20.09 12.27
CA PRO A 360 -14.31 19.23 11.21
C PRO A 360 -13.73 17.79 11.27
N ALA A 361 -14.57 16.81 10.99
CA ALA A 361 -14.23 15.38 10.98
C ALA A 361 -14.17 14.82 9.56
N LEU A 362 -13.00 14.32 9.15
CA LEU A 362 -12.82 13.61 7.90
C LEU A 362 -12.61 12.12 8.14
N THR A 363 -13.60 11.30 7.76
CA THR A 363 -13.54 9.83 7.89
C THR A 363 -13.92 9.13 6.58
N HIS A 364 -13.89 7.79 6.55
CA HIS A 364 -14.29 7.01 5.37
C HIS A 364 -15.79 7.14 5.05
N ARG A 365 -16.59 7.65 6.00
CA ARG A 365 -18.03 7.91 5.80
C ARG A 365 -18.31 9.27 5.18
N THR A 366 -17.31 10.17 5.15
CA THR A 366 -17.44 11.50 4.53
C THR A 366 -17.62 11.34 3.03
N LYS A 367 -18.67 11.95 2.47
CA LYS A 367 -18.99 11.84 1.04
C LYS A 367 -17.89 12.47 0.18
N PRO A 368 -17.67 12.04 -1.08
CA PRO A 368 -16.60 12.60 -1.91
C PRO A 368 -16.68 14.11 -2.14
N ALA A 369 -17.88 14.68 -2.26
CA ALA A 369 -18.07 16.13 -2.39
C ALA A 369 -17.65 16.86 -1.10
N GLU A 370 -18.22 16.46 0.03
CA GLU A 370 -17.89 16.99 1.35
C GLU A 370 -16.40 16.85 1.68
N ARG A 371 -15.77 15.72 1.33
CA ARG A 371 -14.32 15.52 1.48
C ARG A 371 -13.54 16.59 0.72
N ARG A 372 -13.88 16.86 -0.54
CA ARG A 372 -13.20 17.89 -1.34
C ARG A 372 -13.38 19.27 -0.74
N ASP A 373 -14.58 19.59 -0.28
CA ASP A 373 -14.90 20.89 0.31
C ASP A 373 -14.10 21.10 1.61
N LEU A 374 -14.08 20.10 2.50
CA LEU A 374 -13.31 20.14 3.75
C LEU A 374 -11.80 20.29 3.51
N LEU A 375 -11.26 19.56 2.52
CA LEU A 375 -9.84 19.67 2.18
C LEU A 375 -9.51 21.02 1.54
N SER A 376 -10.41 21.56 0.71
CA SER A 376 -10.26 22.89 0.10
C SER A 376 -10.29 24.00 1.16
N ALA A 377 -11.23 23.94 2.11
CA ALA A 377 -11.34 24.89 3.21
C ALA A 377 -10.17 24.78 4.20
N PHE A 378 -9.65 23.57 4.44
CA PHE A 378 -8.41 23.39 5.20
C PHE A 378 -7.19 23.95 4.44
N HIS A 379 -7.16 23.82 3.11
CA HIS A 379 -6.10 24.35 2.27
C HIS A 379 -6.08 25.88 2.23
N SER A 380 -7.25 26.52 2.11
CA SER A 380 -7.39 27.98 2.11
C SER A 380 -7.08 28.60 3.47
N GLY A 381 -7.13 27.81 4.55
CA GLY A 381 -6.99 28.27 5.92
C GLY A 381 -8.29 28.74 6.56
N GLU A 382 -9.42 28.64 5.86
CA GLU A 382 -10.77 28.89 6.41
C GLU A 382 -11.05 27.96 7.60
N LEU A 383 -10.64 26.70 7.47
CA LEU A 383 -10.64 25.72 8.55
C LEU A 383 -9.20 25.47 9.02
N PRO A 384 -8.75 26.08 10.13
CA PRO A 384 -7.37 25.92 10.58
C PRO A 384 -7.10 24.54 11.19
N VAL A 385 -8.13 23.81 11.62
CA VAL A 385 -8.00 22.51 12.26
C VAL A 385 -8.83 21.47 11.53
N LEU A 386 -8.26 20.29 11.30
CA LEU A 386 -8.97 19.15 10.72
C LEU A 386 -8.64 17.88 11.52
N ALA A 387 -9.66 17.10 11.88
CA ALA A 387 -9.48 15.82 12.55
C ALA A 387 -9.81 14.65 11.60
N THR A 388 -8.92 13.65 11.55
CA THR A 388 -9.12 12.49 10.68
C THR A 388 -8.70 11.18 11.32
N SER A 389 -9.39 10.10 10.95
CA SER A 389 -9.03 8.72 11.27
C SER A 389 -8.61 8.03 9.99
N ARG A 390 -7.46 7.34 9.94
CA ARG A 390 -7.04 6.37 8.89
C ARG A 390 -7.36 6.68 7.40
N VAL A 391 -7.76 7.89 7.02
CA VAL A 391 -8.49 8.18 5.75
C VAL A 391 -7.70 9.05 4.79
N LEU A 392 -6.46 9.39 5.16
CA LEU A 392 -5.51 10.01 4.24
C LEU A 392 -4.52 8.98 3.68
N ASN A 393 -4.95 7.71 3.66
CA ASN A 393 -4.06 6.58 3.45
C ASN A 393 -3.80 6.29 1.97
N GLU A 394 -4.63 6.66 0.99
CA GLU A 394 -4.39 6.29 -0.42
C GLU A 394 -5.06 7.29 -1.38
N GLY A 395 -4.29 8.03 -2.19
CA GLY A 395 -4.78 8.80 -3.35
C GLY A 395 -5.26 10.24 -3.12
N VAL A 396 -5.25 10.76 -1.90
CA VAL A 396 -5.69 12.14 -1.59
C VAL A 396 -4.47 13.04 -1.35
N ASP A 397 -4.38 14.17 -2.06
CA ASP A 397 -3.38 15.22 -1.76
C ASP A 397 -3.82 15.98 -0.51
N VAL A 398 -3.10 15.79 0.59
CA VAL A 398 -3.45 16.42 1.87
C VAL A 398 -2.80 17.79 1.94
N PRO A 399 -3.56 18.86 2.24
CA PRO A 399 -3.02 20.21 2.30
C PRO A 399 -1.91 20.36 3.35
N ALA A 400 -1.00 21.28 3.07
CA ALA A 400 0.14 21.58 3.91
C ALA A 400 -0.27 22.07 5.32
N ALA A 401 0.04 21.29 6.35
CA ALA A 401 -0.17 21.64 7.76
C ALA A 401 1.16 22.05 8.42
N ALA A 402 1.12 22.96 9.39
CA ALA A 402 2.30 23.34 10.17
C ALA A 402 2.50 22.39 11.36
N ILE A 403 1.38 21.94 11.93
CA ILE A 403 1.33 21.12 13.15
C ILE A 403 0.58 19.82 12.84
N GLY A 404 1.20 18.70 13.19
CA GLY A 404 0.58 17.38 13.18
C GLY A 404 0.43 16.89 14.60
N ILE A 405 -0.75 16.40 14.98
CA ILE A 405 -0.99 15.85 16.32
C ILE A 405 -1.47 14.41 16.16
N VAL A 406 -0.72 13.46 16.72
CA VAL A 406 -1.06 12.03 16.70
C VAL A 406 -1.54 11.63 18.08
N LEU A 407 -2.84 11.32 18.18
CA LEU A 407 -3.42 10.64 19.32
C LEU A 407 -3.17 9.14 19.13
N SER A 408 -2.15 8.63 19.82
CA SER A 408 -1.77 7.23 19.75
C SER A 408 -2.93 6.31 20.17
N GLY A 409 -2.95 5.09 19.62
CA GLY A 409 -3.95 4.05 19.94
C GLY A 409 -3.76 2.70 19.22
N SER A 410 -2.89 2.60 18.20
CA SER A 410 -2.60 1.30 17.55
C SER A 410 -1.16 1.10 17.04
N GLY A 411 -0.76 -0.17 16.99
CA GLY A 411 0.59 -0.70 16.70
C GLY A 411 1.06 -0.70 15.25
N THR A 412 0.41 0.01 14.34
CA THR A 412 0.85 0.13 12.93
C THR A 412 1.32 1.55 12.65
N PRO A 413 2.64 1.83 12.67
CA PRO A 413 3.14 3.21 12.66
C PRO A 413 3.83 3.66 11.38
N ARG A 414 4.29 2.73 10.54
CA ARG A 414 5.30 3.03 9.53
C ARG A 414 4.75 3.95 8.43
N GLU A 415 3.55 3.66 7.92
CA GLU A 415 2.94 4.46 6.83
C GLU A 415 2.46 5.84 7.29
N HIS A 416 1.86 5.93 8.49
CA HIS A 416 1.18 7.15 8.92
C HIS A 416 2.17 8.29 9.21
N VAL A 417 3.28 7.98 9.90
CA VAL A 417 4.32 8.96 10.24
C VAL A 417 5.06 9.44 8.99
N GLN A 418 5.42 8.50 8.11
CA GLN A 418 6.08 8.83 6.86
C GLN A 418 5.19 9.68 5.96
N ARG A 419 3.86 9.47 5.95
CA ARG A 419 2.88 10.31 5.26
C ARG A 419 2.75 11.69 5.91
N LEU A 420 2.62 11.73 7.24
CA LEU A 420 2.58 12.97 8.04
C LEU A 420 3.75 13.90 7.74
N GLY A 421 4.97 13.36 7.62
CA GLY A 421 6.17 14.13 7.28
C GLY A 421 6.13 14.85 5.92
N ARG A 422 5.17 14.55 5.03
CA ARG A 422 4.96 15.29 3.76
C ARG A 422 3.82 16.29 3.79
N ILE A 423 2.83 15.99 4.63
CA ILE A 423 1.71 16.88 4.89
C ILE A 423 2.23 18.08 5.69
N LEU A 424 3.22 17.83 6.54
CA LEU A 424 3.90 18.85 7.31
C LEU A 424 4.81 19.70 6.41
N ARG A 425 4.53 21.01 6.34
CA ARG A 425 5.38 21.99 5.67
C ARG A 425 5.64 23.18 6.58
N ARG A 426 6.71 23.93 6.32
CA ARG A 426 7.04 25.15 7.08
C ARG A 426 5.89 26.16 6.98
N SER A 427 5.63 26.85 8.08
CA SER A 427 4.75 28.02 8.12
C SER A 427 5.61 29.24 8.43
N GLY A 428 5.85 30.07 7.40
CA GLY A 428 6.87 31.13 7.47
C GLY A 428 8.25 30.56 7.80
N ASP A 429 8.93 31.14 8.80
CA ASP A 429 10.26 30.69 9.25
C ASP A 429 10.23 29.45 10.15
N LYS A 430 9.07 29.08 10.69
CA LYS A 430 8.94 27.99 11.67
C LYS A 430 8.99 26.62 10.99
N ARG A 431 9.80 25.71 11.53
CA ARG A 431 9.81 24.29 11.15
C ARG A 431 8.49 23.63 11.58
N ALA A 432 7.99 22.73 10.75
CA ALA A 432 6.77 21.98 11.08
C ALA A 432 6.99 21.09 12.32
N ARG A 433 5.93 20.85 13.09
CA ARG A 433 6.02 20.09 14.35
C ARG A 433 5.07 18.91 14.35
N LEU A 434 5.55 17.77 14.81
CA LEU A 434 4.75 16.56 15.01
C LEU A 434 4.69 16.23 16.51
N TYR A 435 3.50 16.35 17.09
CA TYR A 435 3.23 15.97 18.47
C TYR A 435 2.69 14.54 18.53
N GLU A 436 3.33 13.67 19.32
CA GLU A 436 2.83 12.32 19.61
C GLU A 436 2.39 12.26 21.08
N LEU A 437 1.08 12.15 21.33
CA LEU A 437 0.53 11.99 22.66
C LEU A 437 0.48 10.50 22.99
N VAL A 438 1.17 10.11 24.06
CA VAL A 438 1.36 8.71 24.45
C VAL A 438 1.08 8.55 25.93
N VAL A 439 0.18 7.63 26.28
CA VAL A 439 -0.08 7.30 27.68
C VAL A 439 1.06 6.43 28.23
N ARG A 440 1.63 6.80 29.38
CA ARG A 440 2.68 6.05 30.07
C ARG A 440 2.17 4.71 30.60
N ASP A 441 3.09 3.74 30.68
CA ASP A 441 2.83 2.38 31.18
C ASP A 441 1.65 1.65 30.51
N SER A 442 1.42 1.99 29.25
CA SER A 442 0.39 1.39 28.40
C SER A 442 1.01 0.67 27.20
N GLY A 443 0.19 -0.10 26.48
CA GLY A 443 0.60 -0.70 25.20
C GLY A 443 1.09 0.34 24.17
N GLU A 444 0.64 1.60 24.27
CA GLU A 444 1.11 2.68 23.40
C GLU A 444 2.57 3.04 23.63
N ALA A 445 3.04 3.02 24.87
CA ALA A 445 4.43 3.33 25.20
C ALA A 445 5.39 2.31 24.56
N ALA A 446 5.03 1.02 24.60
CA ALA A 446 5.80 -0.05 23.95
C ALA A 446 5.80 0.08 22.42
N ILE A 447 4.64 0.37 21.82
CA ILE A 447 4.49 0.64 20.38
C ILE A 447 5.34 1.85 19.98
N SER A 448 5.26 2.94 20.75
CA SER A 448 5.94 4.20 20.50
C SER A 448 7.47 4.09 20.70
N LYS A 449 7.95 3.17 21.55
CA LYS A 449 9.38 2.84 21.65
C LYS A 449 9.87 2.10 20.40
N ARG A 450 9.19 1.02 19.98
CA ARG A 450 9.50 0.26 18.75
C ARG A 450 9.52 1.14 17.48
N ARG A 451 8.75 2.23 17.46
CA ARG A 451 8.74 3.22 16.36
C ARG A 451 10.06 3.97 16.20
N ARG A 452 10.73 4.34 17.30
CA ARG A 452 11.94 5.18 17.29
C ARG A 452 13.23 4.39 17.12
N ASP A 453 13.23 3.09 17.41
CA ASP A 453 14.37 2.22 17.11
C ASP A 453 14.59 2.06 15.58
N HIS A 454 13.69 2.61 14.76
CA HIS A 454 13.82 2.71 13.31
C HIS A 454 14.17 4.14 12.83
N ASN A 455 15.06 4.20 11.82
CA ASN A 455 15.72 5.39 11.27
C ASN A 455 14.84 6.57 10.81
N ALA A 456 13.51 6.45 10.81
CA ALA A 456 12.61 7.53 10.37
C ALA A 456 12.40 8.66 11.41
N TYR A 457 12.93 8.50 12.63
CA TYR A 457 12.83 9.46 13.74
C TYR A 457 14.19 9.90 14.32
N ARG A 458 15.30 9.42 13.74
CA ARG A 458 16.63 10.02 13.91
C ARG A 458 16.81 11.06 12.83
#